data_AF-A0A2E8A9Q3-F1
#
_entry.id   AF-A0A2E8A9Q3-F1
#
_cell.length_a   1.000
_cell.length_b   1.000
_cell.length_c   1.000
_cell.angle_alpha   90.00
_cell.angle_beta   90.00
_cell.angle_gamma   90.00
#
_symmetry.space_group_name_H-M   'P 1'
#
loop_
_entity.id
_entity.type
_entity.pdbx_description
1 polymer ?
#
loop_
_entity_poly.entity_id
_entity_poly.type
_entity_poly.pdbx_seq_one_letter_code
_entity_poly.pdbx_strand_id
1 'polypeptide(L)'
;MPKNVGIFSLMSFSEYLGVDAMNCSTLKKVAQSPLHAQHELTTPSEPSQAFVIGDAFHGLVLEPERFDAEYALGLDCGKRTKADKEAWAEWLAEHPLQTALKHEEWDAVHAMREAVLAHPTAAEIMDGEGQNELTMVWEDPATGTLCKGRADRLTTLRGESVIADLKSTIDASPEGWGRRSARFLYHCQAAWYLAGANELAPLDRRFLFVCCEKKAPYGVTVQELNEDAIKAGAKLNRIYLRRWLKCLEAKKFTGYPAGVIPYGIPSWALNEIDKIEED
;
A
#
# COMPACT_ATOMS: atom_id res chain seq x y z
N MET A 1 -0.04 20.53 -15.62
CA MET A 1 -0.88 21.18 -14.57
C MET A 1 0.05 21.88 -13.59
N PRO A 2 -0.35 22.99 -12.94
CA PRO A 2 0.55 23.68 -12.01
C PRO A 2 0.99 22.72 -10.89
N LYS A 3 2.26 22.85 -10.51
CA LYS A 3 2.94 22.14 -9.41
C LYS A 3 2.31 22.57 -8.09
N ASN A 4 1.10 22.14 -7.81
CA ASN A 4 0.42 22.51 -6.58
C ASN A 4 1.00 21.65 -5.45
N VAL A 5 2.13 22.10 -4.90
CA VAL A 5 2.65 21.62 -3.62
C VAL A 5 1.60 21.91 -2.54
N GLY A 6 1.29 20.93 -1.71
CA GLY A 6 0.25 21.05 -0.71
C GLY A 6 -0.34 19.72 -0.26
N ILE A 7 -1.34 19.85 0.61
CA ILE A 7 -2.16 18.77 1.14
C ILE A 7 -3.57 18.90 0.55
N PHE A 8 -4.12 17.81 0.03
CA PHE A 8 -5.41 17.78 -0.67
C PHE A 8 -6.28 16.66 -0.11
N SER A 9 -7.38 17.03 0.57
CA SER A 9 -8.33 16.09 1.16
C SER A 9 -9.46 15.66 0.23
N LEU A 10 -9.66 16.36 -0.90
CA LEU A 10 -10.74 16.10 -1.85
C LEU A 10 -10.24 15.66 -3.23
N MET A 11 -8.95 15.34 -3.36
CA MET A 11 -8.40 14.86 -4.63
C MET A 11 -8.83 13.41 -4.85
N SER A 12 -9.48 13.13 -5.97
CA SER A 12 -9.83 11.76 -6.36
C SER A 12 -8.58 10.91 -6.61
N PHE A 13 -8.72 9.59 -6.55
CA PHE A 13 -7.59 8.70 -6.84
C PHE A 13 -7.10 8.85 -8.29
N SER A 14 -8.01 9.04 -9.25
CA SER A 14 -7.68 9.28 -10.66
C SER A 14 -6.83 10.55 -10.86
N GLU A 15 -7.20 11.65 -10.20
CA GLU A 15 -6.40 12.88 -10.21
C GLU A 15 -5.04 12.67 -9.57
N TYR A 16 -4.96 11.96 -8.44
CA TYR A 16 -3.70 11.60 -7.79
C TYR A 16 -2.78 10.83 -8.74
N LEU A 17 -3.30 9.85 -9.48
CA LEU A 17 -2.52 9.10 -10.47
C LEU A 17 -1.96 10.01 -11.57
N GLY A 18 -2.73 11.00 -12.01
CA GLY A 18 -2.33 11.98 -13.03
C GLY A 18 -1.29 13.01 -12.60
N VAL A 19 -0.97 13.12 -11.30
CA VAL A 19 0.09 14.03 -10.82
C VAL A 19 1.47 13.50 -11.25
N ASP A 20 2.18 14.26 -12.09
CA ASP A 20 3.55 13.93 -12.51
C ASP A 20 4.56 14.22 -11.39
N ALA A 21 4.69 13.27 -10.46
CA ALA A 21 5.58 13.33 -9.31
C ALA A 21 6.00 11.92 -8.88
N MET A 22 7.20 11.81 -8.29
CA MET A 22 7.70 10.54 -7.75
C MET A 22 6.82 10.09 -6.58
N ASN A 23 6.47 8.81 -6.52
CA ASN A 23 5.74 8.23 -5.39
C ASN A 23 6.51 7.06 -4.77
N CYS A 24 6.14 6.66 -3.56
CA CYS A 24 6.84 5.58 -2.85
C CYS A 24 6.77 4.23 -3.58
N SER A 25 5.64 3.89 -4.21
CA SER A 25 5.49 2.62 -4.93
C SER A 25 6.46 2.51 -6.10
N THR A 26 6.58 3.56 -6.93
CA THR A 26 7.58 3.65 -7.99
C THR A 26 9.00 3.62 -7.42
N LEU A 27 9.26 4.35 -6.33
CA LEU A 27 10.57 4.37 -5.69
C LEU A 27 11.00 2.99 -5.17
N LYS A 28 10.08 2.19 -4.62
CA LYS A 28 10.34 0.81 -4.20
C LYS A 28 10.68 -0.09 -5.40
N LYS A 29 10.11 0.15 -6.59
CA LYS A 29 10.52 -0.59 -7.80
C LYS A 29 11.96 -0.27 -8.20
N VAL A 30 12.45 0.94 -7.95
CA VAL A 30 13.88 1.31 -8.17
C VAL A 30 14.81 0.50 -7.27
N ALA A 31 14.34 0.06 -6.10
CA ALA A 31 15.07 -0.85 -5.22
C ALA A 31 15.32 -2.20 -5.91
N GLN A 32 14.35 -2.70 -6.68
CA GLN A 32 14.53 -3.88 -7.53
C GLN A 32 15.44 -3.58 -8.72
N SER A 33 15.04 -2.65 -9.59
CA SER A 33 15.94 -1.99 -10.55
C SER A 33 15.27 -0.76 -11.20
N PRO A 34 16.04 0.19 -11.76
CA PRO A 34 15.49 1.28 -12.57
C PRO A 34 14.66 0.81 -13.76
N LEU A 35 14.98 -0.33 -14.37
CA LEU A 35 14.19 -0.89 -15.47
C LEU A 35 12.79 -1.33 -15.01
N HIS A 36 12.66 -1.93 -13.82
CA HIS A 36 11.35 -2.31 -13.28
C HIS A 36 10.50 -1.07 -12.96
N ALA A 37 11.11 -0.03 -12.39
CA ALA A 37 10.42 1.24 -12.15
C ALA A 37 9.97 1.93 -13.44
N GLN A 38 10.81 1.91 -14.49
CA GLN A 38 10.43 2.43 -15.80
C GLN A 38 9.26 1.65 -16.39
N HIS A 39 9.33 0.32 -16.37
CA HIS A 39 8.27 -0.54 -16.90
C HIS A 39 6.93 -0.29 -16.22
N GLU A 40 6.91 -0.16 -14.89
CA GLU A 40 5.71 0.16 -14.10
C GLU A 40 5.08 1.50 -14.52
N LEU A 41 5.91 2.52 -14.83
CA LEU A 41 5.42 3.84 -15.23
C LEU A 41 4.90 3.88 -16.67
N THR A 42 5.46 3.07 -17.57
CA THR A 42 5.12 3.12 -19.00
C THR A 42 4.13 2.05 -19.44
N THR A 43 3.82 1.09 -18.57
CA THR A 43 3.00 -0.07 -18.92
C THR A 43 1.81 -0.15 -17.99
N PRO A 44 0.59 0.14 -18.48
CA PRO A 44 -0.63 -0.12 -17.72
C PRO A 44 -0.71 -1.61 -17.35
N SER A 45 -1.13 -1.90 -16.13
CA SER A 45 -1.44 -3.27 -15.70
C SER A 45 -2.83 -3.31 -15.11
N GLU A 46 -3.56 -4.40 -15.39
CA GLU A 46 -4.84 -4.64 -14.73
C GLU A 46 -4.59 -5.03 -13.27
N PRO A 47 -5.37 -4.49 -12.33
CA PRO A 47 -5.21 -4.81 -10.92
C PRO A 47 -5.48 -6.30 -10.70
N SER A 48 -4.56 -6.98 -10.00
CA SER A 48 -4.80 -8.36 -9.58
C SER A 48 -6.00 -8.45 -8.63
N GLN A 49 -6.66 -9.62 -8.56
CA GLN A 49 -7.78 -9.83 -7.62
C GLN A 49 -7.39 -9.51 -6.16
N ALA A 50 -6.15 -9.82 -5.77
CA ALA A 50 -5.66 -9.52 -4.43
C ALA A 50 -5.53 -8.01 -4.16
N PHE A 51 -5.28 -7.21 -5.21
CA PHE A 51 -5.28 -5.76 -5.14
C PHE A 51 -6.71 -5.23 -5.04
N VAL A 52 -7.63 -5.73 -5.86
CA VAL A 52 -9.06 -5.35 -5.82
C VAL A 52 -9.67 -5.60 -4.44
N ILE A 53 -9.43 -6.76 -3.84
CA ILE A 53 -9.91 -7.06 -2.47
C ILE A 53 -9.28 -6.13 -1.44
N GLY A 54 -7.98 -5.81 -1.59
CA GLY A 54 -7.29 -4.87 -0.71
C GLY A 54 -7.88 -3.47 -0.78
N ASP A 55 -8.15 -2.98 -1.99
CA ASP A 55 -8.74 -1.67 -2.26
C ASP A 55 -10.20 -1.58 -1.78
N ALA A 56 -10.99 -2.64 -2.01
CA ALA A 56 -12.32 -2.79 -1.46
C ALA A 56 -12.32 -2.73 0.08
N PHE A 57 -11.39 -3.43 0.73
CA PHE A 57 -11.23 -3.36 2.18
C PHE A 57 -10.84 -1.95 2.66
N HIS A 58 -9.94 -1.25 1.98
CA HIS A 58 -9.59 0.13 2.30
C HIS A 58 -10.79 1.06 2.14
N GLY A 59 -11.47 1.01 1.00
CA GLY A 59 -12.69 1.79 0.75
C GLY A 59 -13.73 1.55 1.83
N LEU A 60 -13.99 0.29 2.19
CA LEU A 60 -14.99 -0.03 3.19
C LEU A 60 -14.66 0.51 4.60
N VAL A 61 -13.38 0.59 4.96
CA VAL A 61 -12.95 1.11 6.28
C VAL A 61 -12.80 2.63 6.29
N LEU A 62 -12.25 3.23 5.22
CA LEU A 62 -11.82 4.63 5.19
C LEU A 62 -12.79 5.53 4.42
N GLU A 63 -13.47 5.03 3.40
CA GLU A 63 -14.37 5.80 2.55
C GLU A 63 -15.64 4.98 2.21
N PRO A 64 -16.52 4.67 3.20
CA PRO A 64 -17.66 3.77 2.99
C PRO A 64 -18.58 4.19 1.82
N GLU A 65 -18.76 5.49 1.62
CA GLU A 65 -19.53 6.04 0.50
C GLU A 65 -18.88 5.73 -0.86
N ARG A 66 -17.53 5.77 -0.94
CA ARG A 66 -16.78 5.33 -2.13
C ARG A 66 -16.96 3.84 -2.34
N PHE A 67 -16.90 3.05 -1.26
CA PHE A 67 -17.10 1.61 -1.35
C PHE A 67 -18.46 1.25 -1.93
N ASP A 68 -19.53 1.87 -1.43
CA ASP A 68 -20.90 1.64 -1.92
C ASP A 68 -21.06 2.07 -3.39
N ALA A 69 -20.33 3.11 -3.83
CA ALA A 69 -20.35 3.59 -5.20
C ALA A 69 -19.53 2.71 -6.18
N GLU A 70 -18.44 2.11 -5.72
CA GLU A 70 -17.45 1.42 -6.57
C GLU A 70 -17.50 -0.12 -6.48
N TYR A 71 -18.14 -0.68 -5.47
CA TYR A 71 -18.25 -2.14 -5.28
C TYR A 71 -19.68 -2.56 -5.01
N ALA A 72 -20.01 -3.77 -5.45
CA ALA A 72 -21.29 -4.40 -5.17
C ALA A 72 -21.12 -5.90 -4.95
N LEU A 73 -22.03 -6.48 -4.17
CA LEU A 73 -22.17 -7.93 -4.08
C LEU A 73 -22.64 -8.46 -5.43
N GLY A 74 -21.77 -9.20 -6.11
CA GLY A 74 -22.09 -9.79 -7.41
C GLY A 74 -23.20 -10.83 -7.31
N LEU A 75 -24.06 -10.91 -8.34
CA LEU A 75 -25.10 -11.94 -8.44
C LEU A 75 -24.55 -13.36 -8.20
N ASP A 76 -25.18 -14.09 -7.27
CA ASP A 76 -24.85 -15.49 -6.98
C ASP A 76 -25.36 -16.40 -8.10
N CYS A 77 -24.56 -16.53 -9.15
CA CYS A 77 -24.82 -17.44 -10.25
C CYS A 77 -23.53 -18.17 -10.62
N GLY A 78 -23.65 -19.46 -10.97
CA GLY A 78 -22.49 -20.29 -11.29
C GLY A 78 -21.73 -19.85 -12.56
N LYS A 79 -22.29 -18.91 -13.36
CA LYS A 79 -21.80 -18.43 -14.67
C LYS A 79 -21.50 -19.55 -15.67
N ARG A 80 -22.14 -20.72 -15.50
CA ARG A 80 -21.86 -21.93 -16.27
C ARG A 80 -22.90 -22.13 -17.37
N THR A 81 -24.17 -21.95 -17.04
CA THR A 81 -25.26 -22.14 -17.99
C THR A 81 -25.45 -20.89 -18.88
N LYS A 82 -26.21 -21.04 -19.97
CA LYS A 82 -26.59 -19.89 -20.81
C LYS A 82 -27.42 -18.89 -19.99
N ALA A 83 -28.37 -19.36 -19.20
CA ALA A 83 -29.19 -18.55 -18.32
C ALA A 83 -28.34 -17.80 -17.27
N ASP A 84 -27.33 -18.45 -16.67
CA ASP A 84 -26.44 -17.80 -15.69
C ASP A 84 -25.67 -16.64 -16.34
N LYS A 85 -25.22 -16.82 -17.59
CA LYS A 85 -24.46 -15.80 -18.31
C LYS A 85 -25.33 -14.63 -18.74
N GLU A 86 -26.58 -14.90 -19.12
CA GLU A 86 -27.58 -13.87 -19.43
C GLU A 86 -27.92 -13.07 -18.17
N ALA A 87 -28.24 -13.72 -17.06
CA ALA A 87 -28.50 -13.06 -15.78
C ALA A 87 -27.29 -12.28 -15.26
N TRP A 88 -26.07 -12.80 -15.42
CA TRP A 88 -24.85 -12.07 -15.07
C TRP A 88 -24.64 -10.82 -15.95
N ALA A 89 -24.95 -10.91 -17.24
CA ALA A 89 -24.85 -9.78 -18.15
C ALA A 89 -25.89 -8.70 -17.84
N GLU A 90 -27.11 -9.09 -17.48
CA GLU A 90 -28.16 -8.17 -17.00
C GLU A 90 -27.71 -7.47 -15.71
N TRP A 91 -27.18 -8.22 -14.74
CA TRP A 91 -26.65 -7.64 -13.50
C TRP A 91 -25.53 -6.63 -13.77
N LEU A 92 -24.58 -6.94 -14.66
CA LEU A 92 -23.52 -6.02 -15.06
C LEU A 92 -24.06 -4.74 -15.72
N ALA A 93 -25.15 -4.85 -16.48
CA ALA A 93 -25.80 -3.70 -17.12
C ALA A 93 -26.50 -2.79 -16.08
N GLU A 94 -27.00 -3.35 -14.98
CA GLU A 94 -27.57 -2.60 -13.86
C GLU A 94 -26.49 -1.97 -12.95
N HIS A 95 -25.26 -2.51 -12.97
CA HIS A 95 -24.14 -2.08 -12.11
C HIS A 95 -22.91 -1.63 -12.93
N PRO A 96 -23.05 -0.69 -13.88
CA PRO A 96 -22.01 -0.40 -14.88
C PRO A 96 -20.75 0.27 -14.33
N LEU A 97 -20.81 0.83 -13.11
CA LEU A 97 -19.71 1.54 -12.45
C LEU A 97 -19.12 0.75 -11.27
N GLN A 98 -19.72 -0.37 -10.89
CA GLN A 98 -19.31 -1.14 -9.72
C GLN A 98 -18.51 -2.37 -10.13
N THR A 99 -17.47 -2.64 -9.35
CA THR A 99 -16.72 -3.87 -9.40
C THR A 99 -17.45 -4.93 -8.58
N ALA A 100 -17.81 -6.04 -9.22
CA ALA A 100 -18.50 -7.12 -8.55
C ALA A 100 -17.54 -7.93 -7.66
N LEU A 101 -17.83 -7.98 -6.37
CA LEU A 101 -17.16 -8.89 -5.44
C LEU A 101 -17.93 -10.21 -5.34
N LYS A 102 -17.22 -11.33 -5.23
CA LYS A 102 -17.85 -12.61 -4.91
C LYS A 102 -18.38 -12.58 -3.48
N HIS A 103 -19.31 -13.49 -3.16
CA HIS A 103 -19.90 -13.57 -1.83
C HIS A 103 -18.83 -13.78 -0.75
N GLU A 104 -17.87 -14.67 -0.98
CA GLU A 104 -16.80 -14.93 -0.03
C GLU A 104 -15.85 -13.73 0.13
N GLU A 105 -15.67 -12.93 -0.91
CA GLU A 105 -14.85 -11.72 -0.89
C GLU A 105 -15.58 -10.59 -0.15
N TRP A 106 -16.88 -10.44 -0.41
CA TRP A 106 -17.76 -9.50 0.27
C TRP A 106 -17.83 -9.77 1.77
N ASP A 107 -18.10 -11.02 2.15
CA ASP A 107 -18.14 -11.44 3.55
C ASP A 107 -16.78 -11.25 4.23
N ALA A 108 -15.68 -11.54 3.53
CA ALA A 108 -14.33 -11.36 4.07
C ALA A 108 -14.01 -9.89 4.34
N VAL A 109 -14.27 -8.97 3.40
CA VAL A 109 -13.94 -7.54 3.62
C VAL A 109 -14.80 -6.93 4.72
N HIS A 110 -16.07 -7.34 4.85
CA HIS A 110 -16.93 -6.92 5.96
C HIS A 110 -16.43 -7.46 7.30
N ALA A 111 -16.10 -8.76 7.38
CA ALA A 111 -15.57 -9.35 8.60
C ALA A 111 -14.21 -8.73 9.02
N MET A 112 -13.36 -8.38 8.05
CA MET A 112 -12.12 -7.66 8.31
C MET A 112 -12.38 -6.25 8.86
N ARG A 113 -13.34 -5.50 8.31
CA ARG A 113 -13.75 -4.20 8.86
C ARG A 113 -14.22 -4.34 10.30
N GLU A 114 -15.11 -5.29 10.58
CA GLU A 114 -15.60 -5.53 11.94
C GLU A 114 -14.45 -5.88 12.91
N ALA A 115 -13.49 -6.70 12.47
CA ALA A 115 -12.31 -7.02 13.29
C ALA A 115 -11.44 -5.77 13.58
N VAL A 116 -11.27 -4.87 12.60
CA VAL A 116 -10.54 -3.60 12.78
C VAL A 116 -11.27 -2.70 13.79
N LEU A 117 -12.58 -2.54 13.65
CA LEU A 117 -13.39 -1.70 14.52
C LEU A 117 -13.62 -2.31 15.91
N ALA A 118 -13.48 -3.62 16.07
CA ALA A 118 -13.50 -4.29 17.36
C ALA A 118 -12.18 -4.16 18.15
N HIS A 119 -11.06 -3.90 17.46
CA HIS A 119 -9.75 -3.74 18.12
C HIS A 119 -9.60 -2.32 18.70
N PRO A 120 -9.48 -2.14 20.04
CA PRO A 120 -9.61 -0.82 20.68
C PRO A 120 -8.72 0.28 20.09
N THR A 121 -7.43 0.02 19.91
CA THR A 121 -6.50 1.01 19.34
C THR A 121 -6.73 1.25 17.86
N ALA A 122 -7.18 0.23 17.11
CA ALA A 122 -7.36 0.36 15.66
C ALA A 122 -8.66 1.10 15.36
N ALA A 123 -9.71 0.88 16.17
CA ALA A 123 -10.95 1.64 16.16
C ALA A 123 -10.71 3.12 16.51
N GLU A 124 -9.96 3.42 17.57
CA GLU A 124 -9.59 4.81 17.92
C GLU A 124 -8.88 5.50 16.76
N ILE A 125 -7.95 4.77 16.10
CA ILE A 125 -7.29 5.28 14.90
C ILE A 125 -8.29 5.49 13.78
N MET A 126 -9.05 4.47 13.35
CA MET A 126 -9.79 4.45 12.08
C MET A 126 -11.16 5.16 12.13
N ASP A 127 -11.85 5.14 13.25
CA ASP A 127 -13.20 5.72 13.44
C ASP A 127 -13.18 7.07 14.17
N GLY A 128 -12.04 7.47 14.74
CA GLY A 128 -11.86 8.76 15.40
C GLY A 128 -11.91 9.97 14.46
N GLU A 129 -11.63 11.17 14.99
CA GLU A 129 -11.43 12.36 14.16
C GLU A 129 -10.17 12.24 13.31
N GLY A 130 -10.25 12.61 12.03
CA GLY A 130 -9.12 12.51 11.12
C GLY A 130 -9.53 12.78 9.67
N GLN A 131 -8.55 12.66 8.78
CA GLN A 131 -8.73 12.77 7.35
C GLN A 131 -8.24 11.49 6.69
N ASN A 132 -9.08 10.91 5.84
CA ASN A 132 -8.75 9.71 5.09
C ASN A 132 -8.22 10.07 3.71
N GLU A 133 -7.39 9.18 3.16
CA GLU A 133 -6.98 9.20 1.75
C GLU A 133 -6.36 10.53 1.29
N LEU A 134 -5.60 11.13 2.22
CA LEU A 134 -5.05 12.47 2.13
C LEU A 134 -3.88 12.50 1.15
N THR A 135 -4.03 13.26 0.07
CA THR A 135 -2.96 13.42 -0.92
C THR A 135 -2.00 14.53 -0.49
N MET A 136 -0.71 14.23 -0.53
CA MET A 136 0.39 15.15 -0.29
C MET A 136 1.25 15.24 -1.55
N VAL A 137 1.57 16.46 -1.96
CA VAL A 137 2.52 16.75 -3.04
C VAL A 137 3.55 17.74 -2.50
N TRP A 138 4.83 17.41 -2.56
CA TRP A 138 5.91 18.24 -2.01
C TRP A 138 7.14 18.22 -2.91
N GLU A 139 8.03 19.19 -2.72
CA GLU A 139 9.34 19.17 -3.35
C GLU A 139 10.34 18.56 -2.36
N ASP A 140 11.09 17.53 -2.78
CA ASP A 140 12.17 16.99 -1.95
C ASP A 140 13.30 18.03 -1.83
N PRO A 141 13.59 18.56 -0.63
CA PRO A 141 14.50 19.69 -0.47
C PRO A 141 15.94 19.36 -0.87
N ALA A 142 16.33 18.09 -0.87
CA ALA A 142 17.67 17.66 -1.21
C ALA A 142 17.92 17.55 -2.72
N THR A 143 16.87 17.40 -3.54
CA THR A 143 16.99 17.13 -4.98
C THR A 143 16.15 18.07 -5.85
N GLY A 144 15.19 18.82 -5.28
CA GLY A 144 14.20 19.58 -6.04
C GLY A 144 13.18 18.71 -6.77
N THR A 145 13.14 17.40 -6.47
CA THR A 145 12.22 16.47 -7.15
C THR A 145 10.82 16.65 -6.60
N LEU A 146 9.83 16.77 -7.49
CA LEU A 146 8.43 16.73 -7.08
C LEU A 146 8.06 15.30 -6.66
N CYS A 147 7.54 15.18 -5.45
CA CYS A 147 7.16 13.95 -4.78
C CYS A 147 5.66 13.98 -4.45
N LYS A 148 5.05 12.80 -4.40
CA LYS A 148 3.67 12.62 -3.98
C LYS A 148 3.48 11.38 -3.10
N GLY A 149 2.40 11.39 -2.34
CA GLY A 149 1.91 10.25 -1.59
C GLY A 149 0.45 10.46 -1.23
N ARG A 150 -0.31 9.37 -1.11
CA ARG A 150 -1.67 9.37 -0.60
C ARG A 150 -1.66 8.55 0.69
N ALA A 151 -1.87 9.21 1.82
CA ALA A 151 -1.86 8.55 3.13
C ALA A 151 -3.28 8.04 3.42
N ASP A 152 -3.40 6.77 3.79
CA ASP A 152 -4.69 6.16 4.13
C ASP A 152 -5.42 6.98 5.19
N ARG A 153 -4.70 7.45 6.22
CA ARG A 153 -5.27 8.27 7.27
C ARG A 153 -4.28 9.18 7.99
N LEU A 154 -4.69 10.41 8.26
CA LEU A 154 -4.05 11.36 9.17
C LEU A 154 -4.99 11.66 10.34
N THR A 155 -4.57 11.38 11.56
CA THR A 155 -5.41 11.45 12.77
C THR A 155 -4.56 11.80 14.00
N THR A 156 -5.19 11.76 15.19
CA THR A 156 -4.50 11.84 16.48
C THR A 156 -4.79 10.61 17.31
N LEU A 157 -3.76 10.03 17.92
CA LEU A 157 -3.90 8.95 18.89
C LEU A 157 -3.39 9.45 20.24
N ARG A 158 -4.27 9.51 21.25
CA ARG A 158 -3.91 9.97 22.61
C ARG A 158 -3.19 11.33 22.64
N GLY A 159 -3.57 12.24 21.73
CA GLY A 159 -3.00 13.59 21.62
C GLY A 159 -1.76 13.72 20.73
N GLU A 160 -1.24 12.62 20.18
CA GLU A 160 -0.11 12.62 19.27
C GLU A 160 -0.58 12.55 17.81
N SER A 161 0.05 13.30 16.90
CA SER A 161 -0.29 13.24 15.47
C SER A 161 0.23 11.93 14.84
N VAL A 162 -0.64 11.25 14.12
CA VAL A 162 -0.39 9.93 13.54
C VAL A 162 -0.74 9.94 12.06
N ILE A 163 0.16 9.43 11.24
CA ILE A 163 -0.16 8.89 9.93
C ILE A 163 -0.39 7.39 10.11
N ALA A 164 -1.58 6.92 9.80
CA ALA A 164 -1.93 5.50 9.84
C ALA A 164 -2.06 4.95 8.43
N ASP A 165 -1.57 3.73 8.24
CA ASP A 165 -1.58 3.01 6.98
C ASP A 165 -2.22 1.63 7.24
N LEU A 166 -3.37 1.42 6.61
CA LEU A 166 -4.15 0.19 6.75
C LEU A 166 -3.53 -0.86 5.83
N LYS A 167 -3.42 -2.09 6.33
CA LYS A 167 -2.78 -3.19 5.62
C LYS A 167 -3.54 -4.49 5.84
N SER A 168 -3.95 -5.10 4.75
CA SER A 168 -4.35 -6.51 4.76
C SER A 168 -3.14 -7.42 4.61
N THR A 169 -3.03 -8.45 5.44
CA THR A 169 -1.82 -9.29 5.55
C THR A 169 -2.18 -10.77 5.73
N ILE A 170 -1.24 -11.68 5.50
CA ILE A 170 -1.47 -13.12 5.80
C ILE A 170 -1.09 -13.49 7.24
N ASP A 171 -0.35 -12.61 7.90
CA ASP A 171 0.14 -12.78 9.27
C ASP A 171 0.34 -11.38 9.86
N ALA A 172 -0.45 -11.05 10.88
CA ALA A 172 -0.40 -9.77 11.57
C ALA A 172 0.40 -9.83 12.88
N SER A 173 1.03 -10.96 13.22
CA SER A 173 1.89 -11.05 14.39
C SER A 173 3.10 -10.09 14.27
N PRO A 174 3.70 -9.64 15.39
CA PRO A 174 4.89 -8.79 15.34
C PRO A 174 6.05 -9.40 14.55
N GLU A 175 6.28 -10.71 14.71
CA GLU A 175 7.36 -11.41 14.00
C GLU A 175 7.07 -11.55 12.50
N GLY A 176 5.87 -12.02 12.15
CA GLY A 176 5.44 -12.18 10.76
C GLY A 176 5.39 -10.86 10.01
N TRP A 177 4.87 -9.82 10.67
CA TRP A 177 4.83 -8.47 10.12
C TRP A 177 6.21 -7.87 9.95
N GLY A 178 7.13 -8.04 10.92
CA GLY A 178 8.51 -7.54 10.82
C GLY A 178 9.22 -8.03 9.55
N ARG A 179 9.15 -9.35 9.28
CA ARG A 179 9.73 -9.95 8.06
C ARG A 179 9.07 -9.40 6.80
N ARG A 180 7.75 -9.25 6.81
CA ARG A 180 6.97 -8.70 5.68
C ARG A 180 7.31 -7.24 5.42
N SER A 181 7.38 -6.43 6.47
CA SER A 181 7.72 -5.01 6.45
C SER A 181 9.11 -4.77 5.87
N ALA A 182 10.09 -5.60 6.23
CA ALA A 182 11.41 -5.59 5.60
C ALA A 182 11.34 -5.93 4.11
N ARG A 183 10.66 -7.03 3.75
CA ARG A 183 10.55 -7.51 2.36
C ARG A 183 9.87 -6.51 1.42
N PHE A 184 8.80 -5.85 1.87
CA PHE A 184 8.02 -4.90 1.07
C PHE A 184 8.44 -3.44 1.27
N LEU A 185 9.57 -3.22 1.95
CA LEU A 185 10.16 -1.90 2.20
C LEU A 185 9.16 -0.94 2.85
N TYR A 186 8.36 -1.39 3.82
CA TYR A 186 7.40 -0.53 4.50
C TYR A 186 8.07 0.52 5.40
N HIS A 187 9.30 0.29 5.85
CA HIS A 187 10.14 1.31 6.47
C HIS A 187 10.49 2.46 5.51
N CYS A 188 10.72 2.18 4.23
CA CYS A 188 10.86 3.21 3.19
C CYS A 188 9.55 3.99 2.99
N GLN A 189 8.41 3.30 3.08
CA GLN A 189 7.09 3.94 2.98
C GLN A 189 6.80 4.88 4.13
N ALA A 190 6.94 4.41 5.37
CA ALA A 190 6.78 5.23 6.56
C ALA A 190 7.66 6.49 6.50
N ALA A 191 8.94 6.32 6.18
CA ALA A 191 9.87 7.43 6.03
C ALA A 191 9.49 8.40 4.89
N TRP A 192 8.92 7.90 3.78
CA TRP A 192 8.47 8.73 2.65
C TRP A 192 7.31 9.63 3.04
N TYR A 193 6.29 9.05 3.70
CA TYR A 193 5.12 9.80 4.15
C TYR A 193 5.44 10.78 5.26
N LEU A 194 6.26 10.38 6.25
CA LEU A 194 6.72 11.29 7.30
C LEU A 194 7.52 12.46 6.72
N ALA A 195 8.41 12.21 5.75
CA ALA A 195 9.16 13.28 5.10
C ALA A 195 8.24 14.27 4.37
N GLY A 196 7.29 13.77 3.57
CA GLY A 196 6.35 14.64 2.85
C GLY A 196 5.42 15.43 3.78
N ALA A 197 4.89 14.79 4.82
CA ALA A 197 4.05 15.47 5.80
C ALA A 197 4.82 16.53 6.59
N ASN A 198 6.08 16.26 6.96
CA ASN A 198 6.91 17.20 7.70
C ASN A 198 7.39 18.36 6.84
N GLU A 199 7.62 18.16 5.55
CA GLU A 199 7.94 19.24 4.60
C GLU A 199 6.76 20.21 4.46
N LEU A 200 5.53 19.68 4.37
CA LEU A 200 4.33 20.49 4.17
C LEU A 200 3.83 21.16 5.46
N ALA A 201 3.98 20.48 6.60
CA ALA A 201 3.54 20.96 7.89
C ALA A 201 4.46 20.40 8.99
N PRO A 202 5.54 21.09 9.38
CA PRO A 202 6.50 20.60 10.37
C PRO A 202 5.83 20.27 11.71
N LEU A 203 5.82 18.99 12.08
CA LEU A 203 5.28 18.48 13.34
C LEU A 203 5.90 17.12 13.62
N ASP A 204 6.06 16.75 14.89
CA ASP A 204 6.44 15.39 15.23
C ASP A 204 5.25 14.45 14.98
N ARG A 205 5.48 13.40 14.20
CA ARG A 205 4.43 12.48 13.75
C ARG A 205 4.89 11.05 13.86
N ARG A 206 3.97 10.21 14.33
CA ARG A 206 4.13 8.77 14.34
C ARG A 206 3.59 8.17 13.05
N PHE A 207 4.16 7.03 12.67
CA PHE A 207 3.66 6.25 11.53
C PHE A 207 3.27 4.86 12.00
N LEU A 208 1.97 4.57 11.96
CA LEU A 208 1.40 3.33 12.47
C LEU A 208 0.86 2.48 11.31
N PHE A 209 1.19 1.19 11.34
CA PHE A 209 0.56 0.20 10.48
C PHE A 209 -0.58 -0.47 11.23
N VAL A 210 -1.81 -0.35 10.71
CA VAL A 210 -2.94 -1.14 11.19
C VAL A 210 -3.05 -2.38 10.30
N CYS A 211 -2.65 -3.52 10.84
CA CYS A 211 -2.53 -4.76 10.10
C CYS A 211 -3.71 -5.68 10.43
N CYS A 212 -4.47 -6.09 9.42
CA CYS A 212 -5.57 -7.04 9.55
C CYS A 212 -5.30 -8.30 8.70
N GLU A 213 -5.44 -9.48 9.29
CA GLU A 213 -5.29 -10.73 8.56
C GLU A 213 -6.42 -10.95 7.56
N LYS A 214 -6.09 -11.54 6.40
CA LYS A 214 -7.04 -11.79 5.30
C LYS A 214 -7.97 -12.98 5.52
N LYS A 215 -7.79 -13.74 6.61
CA LYS A 215 -8.53 -14.97 6.90
C LYS A 215 -8.94 -14.99 8.37
N ALA A 216 -10.07 -15.64 8.66
CA ALA A 216 -10.53 -15.88 10.02
C ALA A 216 -9.41 -16.49 10.89
N PRO A 217 -9.22 -16.02 12.14
CA PRO A 217 -10.09 -15.12 12.88
C PRO A 217 -9.90 -13.61 12.60
N TYR A 218 -9.23 -13.24 11.50
CA TYR A 218 -8.99 -11.85 11.08
C TYR A 218 -8.20 -11.06 12.12
N GLY A 219 -7.10 -11.63 12.64
CA GLY A 219 -6.29 -11.00 13.68
C GLY A 219 -5.86 -9.58 13.29
N VAL A 220 -5.97 -8.65 14.25
CA VAL A 220 -5.61 -7.24 14.08
C VAL A 220 -4.47 -6.86 15.01
N THR A 221 -3.48 -6.14 14.49
CA THR A 221 -2.43 -5.49 15.28
C THR A 221 -2.20 -4.05 14.82
N VAL A 222 -1.78 -3.20 15.74
CA VAL A 222 -1.28 -1.85 15.44
C VAL A 222 0.22 -1.85 15.73
N GLN A 223 1.04 -1.60 14.71
CA GLN A 223 2.49 -1.74 14.81
C GLN A 223 3.20 -0.46 14.36
N GLU A 224 4.29 -0.16 15.05
CA GLU A 224 5.11 1.03 14.81
C GLU A 224 6.56 0.61 14.55
N LEU A 225 7.21 1.28 13.61
CA LEU A 225 8.63 1.10 13.38
C LEU A 225 9.43 1.96 14.36
N ASN A 226 10.52 1.40 14.89
CA ASN A 226 11.44 2.18 15.70
C ASN A 226 12.20 3.22 14.85
N GLU A 227 12.82 4.17 15.53
CA GLU A 227 13.52 5.29 14.90
C GLU A 227 14.64 4.82 13.94
N ASP A 228 15.34 3.73 14.27
CA ASP A 228 16.40 3.16 13.44
C ASP A 228 15.86 2.63 12.11
N ALA A 229 14.71 1.96 12.12
CA ALA A 229 14.06 1.50 10.89
C ALA A 229 13.57 2.67 10.03
N ILE A 230 13.04 3.73 10.64
CA ILE A 230 12.65 4.96 9.91
C ILE A 230 13.88 5.63 9.28
N LYS A 231 14.98 5.77 10.03
CA LYS A 231 16.26 6.30 9.52
C LYS A 231 16.81 5.46 8.37
N ALA A 232 16.74 4.13 8.47
CA ALA A 232 17.13 3.22 7.40
C ALA A 232 16.25 3.42 6.15
N GLY A 233 14.93 3.55 6.32
CA GLY A 233 14.00 3.85 5.24
C GLY A 233 14.31 5.17 4.53
N ALA A 234 14.54 6.24 5.30
CA ALA A 234 14.91 7.55 4.75
C ALA A 234 16.24 7.49 3.96
N LYS A 235 17.24 6.77 4.49
CA LYS A 235 18.52 6.54 3.81
C LYS A 235 18.32 5.80 2.47
N LEU A 236 17.51 4.75 2.46
CA LEU A 236 17.21 3.99 1.25
C LEU A 236 16.43 4.81 0.23
N ASN A 237 15.41 5.56 0.66
CA ASN A 237 14.67 6.49 -0.21
C ASN A 237 15.61 7.45 -0.93
N ARG A 238 16.55 8.08 -0.21
CA ARG A 238 17.56 8.96 -0.81
C ARG A 238 18.47 8.26 -1.81
N ILE A 239 18.88 7.01 -1.53
CA ILE A 239 19.69 6.20 -2.46
C ILE A 239 18.90 5.91 -3.74
N TYR A 240 17.66 5.46 -3.60
CA TYR A 240 16.80 5.08 -4.73
C TYR A 240 16.41 6.30 -5.57
N LEU A 241 16.08 7.43 -4.93
CA LEU A 241 15.73 8.65 -5.64
C LEU A 241 16.91 9.15 -6.47
N ARG A 242 18.11 9.21 -5.89
CA ARG A 242 19.34 9.57 -6.62
C ARG A 242 19.65 8.61 -7.76
N ARG A 243 19.45 7.30 -7.55
CA ARG A 243 19.63 6.28 -8.60
C ARG A 243 18.67 6.55 -9.75
N TRP A 244 17.40 6.84 -9.46
CA TRP A 244 16.40 7.16 -10.45
C TRP A 244 16.73 8.43 -11.24
N LEU A 245 17.10 9.51 -10.56
CA LEU A 245 17.48 10.78 -11.19
C LEU A 245 18.67 10.63 -12.15
N LYS A 246 19.69 9.84 -11.77
CA LYS A 246 20.81 9.51 -12.67
C LYS A 246 20.36 8.76 -13.92
N CYS A 247 19.40 7.83 -13.79
CA CYS A 247 18.85 7.11 -14.93
C CYS A 247 18.05 8.02 -15.86
N LEU A 248 17.27 8.96 -15.30
CA LEU A 248 16.54 9.96 -16.07
C LEU A 248 17.49 10.87 -16.86
N GLU A 249 18.53 11.39 -16.21
CA GLU A 249 19.55 12.24 -16.85
C GLU A 249 20.27 11.51 -17.99
N ALA A 250 20.71 10.27 -17.73
CA ALA A 250 21.40 9.45 -18.72
C ALA A 250 20.48 8.81 -19.77
N LYS A 251 19.16 8.91 -19.61
CA LYS A 251 18.14 8.18 -20.39
C LYS A 251 18.43 6.68 -20.50
N LYS A 252 18.96 6.09 -19.41
CA LYS A 252 19.40 4.69 -19.37
C LYS A 252 18.90 4.02 -18.11
N PHE A 253 18.00 3.06 -18.29
CA PHE A 253 17.37 2.28 -17.22
C PHE A 253 17.88 0.85 -17.28
N THR A 254 18.69 0.46 -16.31
CA THR A 254 19.33 -0.85 -16.29
C THR A 254 18.55 -1.85 -15.45
N GLY A 255 18.44 -3.09 -15.94
CA GLY A 255 17.94 -4.24 -15.20
C GLY A 255 19.04 -4.93 -14.39
N TYR A 256 18.96 -6.25 -14.32
CA TYR A 256 20.02 -7.07 -13.74
C TYR A 256 21.27 -7.11 -14.65
N PRO A 257 22.46 -7.39 -14.09
CA PRO A 257 23.67 -7.61 -14.88
C PRO A 257 23.49 -8.71 -15.93
N ALA A 258 24.15 -8.56 -17.08
CA ALA A 258 24.20 -9.62 -18.08
C ALA A 258 25.15 -10.76 -17.64
N GLY A 259 24.85 -11.99 -18.03
CA GLY A 259 25.67 -13.18 -17.76
C GLY A 259 25.07 -14.11 -16.70
N VAL A 260 25.87 -15.10 -16.28
CA VAL A 260 25.50 -16.03 -15.20
C VAL A 260 25.83 -15.39 -13.87
N ILE A 261 24.84 -15.28 -12.99
CA ILE A 261 25.01 -14.80 -11.61
C ILE A 261 24.97 -16.04 -10.70
N PRO A 262 26.12 -16.50 -10.15
CA PRO A 262 26.12 -17.55 -9.15
C PRO A 262 25.31 -17.09 -7.93
N TYR A 263 24.47 -17.97 -7.38
CA TYR A 263 23.74 -17.70 -6.15
C TYR A 263 23.92 -18.85 -5.16
N GLY A 264 23.90 -18.51 -3.87
CA GLY A 264 23.80 -19.47 -2.78
C GLY A 264 22.40 -19.43 -2.17
N ILE A 265 21.99 -20.50 -1.51
CA ILE A 265 20.78 -20.47 -0.69
C ILE A 265 21.04 -19.64 0.59
N PRO A 266 20.02 -18.96 1.15
CA PRO A 266 20.19 -18.15 2.35
C PRO A 266 20.71 -18.96 3.53
N SER A 267 21.52 -18.33 4.40
CA SER A 267 22.11 -19.00 5.58
C SER A 267 21.08 -19.65 6.50
N TRP A 268 19.88 -19.06 6.64
CA TRP A 268 18.83 -19.66 7.46
C TRP A 268 18.35 -21.01 6.91
N ALA A 269 18.32 -21.18 5.58
CA ALA A 269 17.92 -22.44 4.95
C ALA A 269 19.01 -23.51 5.07
N LEU A 270 20.29 -23.09 5.03
CA LEU A 270 21.43 -23.98 5.30
C LEU A 270 21.38 -24.49 6.76
N ASN A 271 21.17 -23.58 7.71
CA ASN A 271 21.11 -23.93 9.12
C ASN A 271 19.92 -24.83 9.49
N GLU A 272 18.85 -24.88 8.68
CA GLU A 272 17.75 -25.84 8.87
C GLU A 272 18.12 -27.25 8.43
N ILE A 273 18.97 -27.39 7.40
CA ILE A 273 19.47 -28.69 6.93
C ILE A 273 20.43 -29.28 7.95
N ASP A 274 21.33 -28.47 8.52
CA ASP A 274 22.30 -28.92 9.53
C ASP A 274 21.60 -29.50 10.77
N LYS A 275 20.40 -29.00 11.11
CA LYS A 275 19.60 -29.52 12.23
C LYS A 275 18.92 -30.86 11.94
N ILE A 276 18.69 -31.20 10.68
CA ILE A 276 18.11 -32.49 10.29
C ILE A 276 19.17 -33.60 10.41
N GLU A 277 20.45 -33.29 10.24
CA GLU A 277 21.53 -34.27 10.39
C GLU A 277 21.85 -34.60 11.87
N GLU A 278 21.34 -33.82 12.81
CA GLU A 278 21.55 -34.00 14.27
C GLU A 278 20.41 -34.77 14.98
N ASP A 279 19.33 -35.14 14.28
CA ASP A 279 18.20 -35.97 14.76
C ASP A 279 18.23 -37.41 14.19
#